data_AF-A0A512SYS7-F1
#
_entry.id   AF-A0A512SYS7-F1
#
_cell.length_a   1.000
_cell.length_b   1.000
_cell.length_c   1.000
_cell.angle_alpha   90.00
_cell.angle_beta   90.00
_cell.angle_gamma   90.00
#
_symmetry.space_group_name_H-M   'P 1'
#
loop_
_entity.id
_entity.type
_entity.pdbx_description
1 polymer ?
#
loop_
_entity_poly.entity_id
_entity_poly.type
_entity_poly.pdbx_seq_one_letter_code
_entity_poly.pdbx_strand_id
1 'polypeptide(L)'
;MVVALVAGGSLYAVRLAQERAADRSAGWLHSLDEVQGVWVSRTGFTYDGSTPWTRPVTVTVDGDELRFDVGCNRMSATVTVEDHRLRSEQGVVTTEIGCPPDVAATEAWLMALVADRAQVQLKGSTQGPMFSLDTNAGWIGFLRR
;
A
#
# COMPACT_ATOMS: atom_id res chain seq x y z
N MET A 1 -31.09 -8.82 41.73
CA MET A 1 -31.05 -7.93 40.56
C MET A 1 -29.62 -7.88 40.01
N VAL A 2 -29.16 -8.90 39.28
CA VAL A 2 -27.89 -8.89 38.50
C VAL A 2 -28.02 -9.93 37.39
N VAL A 3 -28.61 -9.59 36.25
CA VAL A 3 -28.50 -10.36 35.00
C VAL A 3 -28.57 -9.37 33.84
N ALA A 4 -27.47 -8.69 33.54
CA ALA A 4 -27.36 -7.82 32.35
C ALA A 4 -25.95 -7.72 31.77
N LEU A 5 -24.98 -8.51 32.24
CA LEU A 5 -23.58 -8.41 31.78
C LEU A 5 -23.17 -9.52 30.80
N VAL A 6 -23.87 -10.65 30.75
CA VAL A 6 -23.48 -11.78 29.89
C VAL A 6 -23.90 -11.57 28.44
N ALA A 7 -25.13 -11.09 28.18
CA ALA A 7 -25.62 -10.86 26.82
C ALA A 7 -24.89 -9.71 26.10
N GLY A 8 -24.57 -8.64 26.84
CA GLY A 8 -23.78 -7.52 26.31
C GLY A 8 -22.35 -7.92 25.95
N GLY A 9 -21.71 -8.75 26.79
CA GLY A 9 -20.35 -9.25 26.54
C GLY A 9 -20.27 -10.16 25.32
N SER A 10 -21.25 -11.05 25.11
CA SER A 10 -21.30 -11.93 23.93
C SER A 10 -21.51 -11.17 22.63
N LEU A 11 -22.44 -10.20 22.60
CA LEU A 11 -22.67 -9.38 21.40
C LEU A 11 -21.46 -8.51 21.07
N TYR A 12 -20.81 -7.95 22.09
CA TYR A 12 -19.57 -7.19 21.91
C TYR A 12 -18.44 -8.05 21.36
N ALA A 13 -18.22 -9.25 21.91
CA ALA A 13 -17.20 -10.17 21.45
C ALA A 13 -17.43 -10.64 19.99
N VAL A 14 -18.69 -10.92 19.63
CA VAL A 14 -19.06 -11.29 18.26
C VAL A 14 -18.80 -10.14 17.28
N ARG A 15 -19.20 -8.91 17.62
CA ARG A 15 -18.95 -7.73 16.79
C ARG A 15 -17.46 -7.50 16.56
N LEU A 16 -16.67 -7.56 17.64
CA LEU A 16 -15.21 -7.41 17.58
C LEU A 16 -14.55 -8.51 16.72
N ALA A 17 -15.07 -9.74 16.78
CA ALA A 17 -14.60 -10.83 15.93
C ALA A 17 -14.97 -10.61 14.45
N GLN A 18 -16.17 -10.09 14.17
CA GLN A 18 -16.61 -9.75 12.82
C GLN A 18 -15.79 -8.61 12.21
N GLU A 19 -15.53 -7.54 12.97
CA GLU A 19 -14.70 -6.41 12.54
C GLU A 19 -13.29 -6.89 12.20
N ARG A 20 -12.66 -7.72 13.04
CA ARG A 20 -11.35 -8.33 12.74
C ARG A 20 -11.37 -9.28 11.55
N ALA A 21 -12.44 -10.03 11.36
CA ALA A 21 -12.58 -10.91 10.21
C ALA A 21 -12.72 -10.10 8.91
N ALA A 22 -13.44 -8.98 8.95
CA ALA A 22 -13.58 -8.04 7.83
C ALA A 22 -12.25 -7.33 7.52
N ASP A 23 -11.49 -6.97 8.54
CA ASP A 23 -10.17 -6.36 8.42
C ASP A 23 -9.18 -7.31 7.71
N ARG A 24 -9.13 -8.57 8.18
CA ARG A 24 -8.30 -9.63 7.59
C ARG A 24 -8.73 -10.01 6.17
N SER A 25 -10.03 -10.01 5.88
CA SER A 25 -10.51 -10.35 4.54
C SER A 25 -10.30 -9.23 3.53
N ALA A 26 -10.32 -7.97 3.99
CA ALA A 26 -9.88 -6.84 3.18
C ALA A 26 -8.36 -6.83 2.94
N GLY A 27 -7.61 -7.48 3.84
CA GLY A 27 -6.16 -7.63 3.75
C GLY A 27 -5.43 -6.36 4.15
N TRP A 28 -6.00 -5.55 5.04
CA TRP A 28 -5.34 -4.32 5.48
C TRP A 28 -4.07 -4.60 6.25
N LEU A 29 -3.07 -3.73 6.07
CA LEU A 29 -1.82 -3.78 6.83
C LEU A 29 -1.87 -2.77 7.98
N HIS A 30 -1.30 -3.14 9.13
CA HIS A 30 -1.09 -2.23 10.27
C HIS A 30 0.38 -1.80 10.42
N SER A 31 1.29 -2.50 9.74
CA SER A 31 2.72 -2.19 9.62
C SER A 31 3.22 -2.77 8.29
N LEU A 32 4.46 -2.47 7.93
CA LEU A 32 5.10 -3.02 6.73
C LEU A 32 5.81 -4.37 6.98
N ASP A 33 5.76 -4.92 8.20
CA ASP A 33 6.48 -6.14 8.59
C ASP A 33 6.11 -7.37 7.74
N GLU A 34 4.83 -7.46 7.34
CA GLU A 34 4.33 -8.58 6.53
C GLU A 34 4.74 -8.49 5.06
N VAL A 35 5.16 -7.31 4.61
CA VAL A 35 5.49 -7.02 3.21
C VAL A 35 6.97 -6.71 2.99
N GLN A 36 7.85 -7.12 3.90
CA GLN A 36 9.29 -6.94 3.74
C GLN A 36 9.85 -7.65 2.49
N GLY A 37 10.85 -7.02 1.86
CA GLY A 37 11.54 -7.54 0.69
C GLY A 37 11.17 -6.84 -0.62
N VAL A 38 11.37 -7.52 -1.74
CA VAL A 38 11.27 -6.93 -3.09
C VAL A 38 10.00 -7.38 -3.79
N TRP A 39 9.29 -6.42 -4.36
CA TRP A 39 8.04 -6.61 -5.10
C TRP A 39 8.09 -5.92 -6.45
N VAL A 40 7.39 -6.45 -7.44
CA VAL A 40 7.34 -5.91 -8.80
C VAL A 40 5.90 -5.70 -9.21
N SER A 41 5.59 -4.55 -9.79
CA SER A 41 4.24 -4.24 -10.23
C SER A 41 3.80 -5.19 -11.35
N ARG A 42 2.55 -5.62 -11.26
CA ARG A 42 1.93 -6.58 -12.19
C ARG A 42 0.57 -6.12 -12.67
N THR A 43 -0.09 -5.27 -11.90
CA THR A 43 -1.43 -4.79 -12.16
C THR A 43 -1.63 -3.44 -11.48
N GLY A 44 -2.64 -2.72 -11.93
CA GLY A 44 -3.05 -1.44 -11.39
C GLY A 44 -4.00 -0.76 -12.37
N PHE A 45 -4.65 0.31 -11.91
CA PHE A 45 -5.34 1.25 -12.79
C PHE A 45 -5.37 2.63 -12.13
N THR A 46 -5.60 3.65 -12.94
CA THR A 46 -5.97 4.99 -12.47
C THR A 46 -7.45 5.24 -12.73
N TYR A 47 -8.09 6.05 -11.89
CA TYR A 47 -9.51 6.35 -12.07
C TYR A 47 -9.79 7.35 -13.19
N ASP A 48 -8.79 8.14 -13.59
CA ASP A 48 -8.88 9.05 -14.73
C ASP A 48 -8.65 8.34 -16.09
N GLY A 49 -8.37 7.04 -16.08
CA GLY A 49 -8.14 6.21 -17.26
C GLY A 49 -6.73 6.32 -17.83
N SER A 50 -5.84 7.10 -17.23
CA SER A 50 -4.42 7.14 -17.60
C SER A 50 -3.68 5.84 -17.24
N THR A 51 -2.51 5.62 -17.82
CA THR A 51 -1.61 4.53 -17.39
C THR A 51 -0.23 5.12 -17.18
N PRO A 52 0.04 5.71 -16.00
CA PRO A 52 1.25 6.49 -15.77
C PRO A 52 2.48 5.59 -15.67
N TRP A 53 2.34 4.29 -15.41
CA TRP A 53 3.42 3.30 -15.48
C TRP A 53 3.44 2.60 -16.84
N THR A 54 4.46 2.88 -17.65
CA THR A 54 4.70 2.18 -18.94
C THR A 54 5.59 0.94 -18.78
N ARG A 55 6.22 0.78 -17.63
CA ARG A 55 7.14 -0.31 -17.28
C ARG A 55 6.87 -0.82 -15.87
N PRO A 56 7.27 -2.07 -15.54
CA PRO A 56 7.15 -2.58 -14.19
C PRO A 56 7.93 -1.71 -13.19
N VAL A 57 7.28 -1.36 -12.09
CA VAL A 57 7.87 -0.65 -10.97
C VAL A 57 8.34 -1.68 -9.96
N THR A 58 9.58 -1.57 -9.49
CA THR A 58 10.05 -2.38 -8.36
C THR A 58 9.91 -1.58 -7.09
N VAL A 59 9.33 -2.16 -6.04
CA VAL A 59 9.36 -1.60 -4.70
C VAL A 59 10.12 -2.53 -3.76
N THR A 60 11.08 -1.99 -3.03
CA THR A 60 11.75 -2.67 -1.93
C THR A 60 11.22 -2.09 -0.63
N VAL A 61 10.79 -2.97 0.27
CA VAL A 61 10.37 -2.65 1.63
C VAL A 61 11.46 -3.15 2.58
N ASP A 62 12.05 -2.23 3.33
CA ASP A 62 13.15 -2.51 4.27
C ASP A 62 12.93 -1.73 5.57
N GLY A 63 12.43 -2.44 6.59
CA GLY A 63 11.84 -1.83 7.77
C GLY A 63 10.68 -0.91 7.39
N ASP A 64 10.83 0.37 7.73
CA ASP A 64 9.87 1.44 7.44
C ASP A 64 10.20 2.23 6.16
N GLU A 65 11.24 1.84 5.41
CA GLU A 65 11.62 2.49 4.16
C GLU A 65 10.95 1.79 2.96
N LEU A 66 10.20 2.56 2.17
CA LEU A 66 9.78 2.18 0.82
C LEU A 66 10.73 2.78 -0.20
N ARG A 67 11.37 1.93 -1.01
CA ARG A 67 12.22 2.34 -2.13
C ARG A 67 11.61 1.90 -3.44
N PHE A 68 11.22 2.84 -4.30
CA PHE A 68 10.72 2.54 -5.63
C PHE A 68 11.80 2.77 -6.68
N ASP A 69 11.96 1.81 -7.57
CA ASP A 69 12.79 1.89 -8.76
C ASP A 69 11.89 1.87 -9.99
N VAL A 70 11.87 3.01 -10.69
CA VAL A 70 11.14 3.22 -11.96
C VAL A 70 12.07 3.19 -13.17
N GLY A 71 13.29 2.69 -13.00
CA GLY A 71 14.30 2.48 -14.04
C GLY A 71 15.27 3.64 -14.22
N CYS A 72 14.77 4.87 -14.38
CA CYS A 72 15.63 6.06 -14.54
C CYS A 72 15.92 6.74 -13.20
N ASN A 73 14.88 6.98 -12.41
CA ASN A 73 14.99 7.54 -11.06
C ASN A 73 14.69 6.48 -10.01
N ARG A 74 15.26 6.71 -8.81
CA ARG A 74 14.92 5.99 -7.60
C ARG A 74 14.33 6.98 -6.62
N MET A 75 13.23 6.58 -6.00
CA MET A 75 12.59 7.33 -4.94
C MET A 75 12.58 6.52 -3.65
N SER A 76 12.65 7.20 -2.53
CA SER A 76 12.47 6.59 -1.22
C SER A 76 11.60 7.44 -0.31
N ALA A 77 10.91 6.77 0.60
CA ALA A 77 10.14 7.40 1.66
C ALA A 77 10.20 6.53 2.91
N THR A 78 10.55 7.13 4.03
CA THR A 78 10.33 6.54 5.35
C THR A 78 8.89 6.79 5.75
N VAL A 79 8.16 5.72 6.05
CA VAL A 79 6.72 5.75 6.29
C VAL A 79 6.35 4.91 7.50
N THR A 80 5.32 5.34 8.23
CA THR A 80 4.59 4.49 9.16
C THR A 80 3.22 4.15 8.58
N VAL A 81 2.54 3.16 9.16
CA VAL A 81 1.17 2.80 8.79
C VAL A 81 0.22 3.24 9.91
N GLU A 82 -0.67 4.17 9.58
CA GLU A 82 -1.71 4.70 10.46
C GLU A 82 -3.06 4.51 9.79
N ASP A 83 -4.03 3.90 10.48
CA ASP A 83 -5.37 3.61 9.93
C ASP A 83 -5.31 2.91 8.57
N HIS A 84 -4.36 1.97 8.43
CA HIS A 84 -4.08 1.22 7.20
C HIS A 84 -3.59 2.08 6.03
N ARG A 85 -3.08 3.28 6.29
CA ARG A 85 -2.58 4.22 5.29
C ARG A 85 -1.14 4.60 5.57
N LEU A 86 -0.38 4.83 4.51
CA LEU A 86 0.96 5.38 4.62
C LEU A 86 0.93 6.75 5.28
N ARG A 87 1.89 6.99 6.16
CA ARG A 87 2.21 8.28 6.77
C ARG A 87 3.68 8.52 6.55
N SER A 88 4.01 9.36 5.58
CA SER A 88 5.41 9.75 5.36
C SER A 88 5.85 10.74 6.44
N GLU A 89 7.00 10.48 7.06
CA GLU A 89 7.54 11.35 8.12
C GLU A 89 8.21 12.61 7.54
N GLN A 90 8.87 12.46 6.40
CA GLN A 90 9.78 13.47 5.82
C GLN A 90 9.46 13.78 4.35
N GLY A 91 8.39 13.21 3.80
CA GLY A 91 8.07 13.27 2.38
C GLY A 91 8.78 12.18 1.56
N VAL A 92 8.75 12.36 0.24
CA VAL A 92 9.43 11.47 -0.72
C VAL A 92 10.71 12.15 -1.19
N VAL A 93 11.82 11.43 -1.14
CA VAL A 93 13.09 11.85 -1.72
C VAL A 93 13.26 11.15 -3.06
N THR A 94 13.70 11.87 -4.09
CA THR A 94 14.01 11.28 -5.40
C THR A 94 15.32 11.78 -5.96
N THR A 95 15.96 10.95 -6.78
CA THR A 95 17.10 11.37 -7.60
C THR A 95 16.57 12.14 -8.81
N GLU A 96 16.74 13.46 -8.91
CA GLU A 96 16.26 14.26 -10.05
C GLU A 96 17.20 14.14 -11.28
N ILE A 97 17.30 12.96 -11.87
CA ILE A 97 17.98 12.79 -13.17
C ILE A 97 16.97 13.14 -14.27
N GLY A 98 17.45 13.78 -15.34
CA GLY A 98 16.62 14.05 -16.52
C GLY A 98 16.13 12.76 -17.16
N CYS A 99 14.89 12.37 -16.87
CA CYS A 99 14.29 11.13 -17.36
C CYS A 99 13.39 11.34 -18.58
N PRO A 100 13.20 10.29 -19.41
CA PRO A 100 12.15 10.28 -20.42
C PRO A 100 10.77 10.62 -19.82
N PRO A 101 9.89 11.34 -20.55
CA PRO A 101 8.61 11.81 -20.02
C PRO A 101 7.70 10.72 -19.45
N ASP A 102 7.74 9.51 -20.01
CA ASP A 102 6.95 8.38 -19.52
C ASP A 102 7.39 7.92 -18.13
N VAL A 103 8.69 7.91 -17.85
CA VAL A 103 9.24 7.56 -16.53
C VAL A 103 8.96 8.65 -15.52
N ALA A 104 9.08 9.93 -15.93
CA ALA A 104 8.75 11.07 -15.08
C ALA A 104 7.26 11.07 -14.67
N ALA A 105 6.36 10.67 -15.57
CA ALA A 105 4.94 10.52 -15.25
C ALA A 105 4.69 9.38 -14.24
N THR A 106 5.38 8.24 -14.38
CA THR A 106 5.31 7.15 -13.39
C THR A 106 5.77 7.62 -12.02
N GLU A 107 6.90 8.33 -11.98
CA GLU A 107 7.49 8.88 -10.77
C GLU A 107 6.55 9.86 -10.07
N ALA A 108 6.05 10.86 -10.79
CA ALA A 108 5.12 11.84 -10.22
C ALA A 108 3.87 11.19 -9.63
N TRP A 109 3.36 10.15 -10.30
CA TRP A 109 2.20 9.41 -9.82
C TRP A 109 2.48 8.60 -8.55
N LEU A 110 3.64 7.93 -8.46
CA LEU A 110 4.04 7.21 -7.24
C LEU A 110 4.31 8.16 -6.08
N MET A 111 4.91 9.33 -6.33
CA MET A 111 5.09 10.37 -5.31
C MET A 111 3.73 10.84 -4.77
N ALA A 112 2.77 11.06 -5.66
CA ALA A 112 1.40 11.43 -5.28
C ALA A 112 0.74 10.34 -4.43
N LEU A 113 0.90 9.05 -4.78
CA LEU A 113 0.36 7.95 -3.96
C LEU A 113 0.85 7.99 -2.51
N VAL A 114 2.16 8.19 -2.31
CA VAL A 114 2.73 8.25 -0.96
C VAL A 114 2.25 9.51 -0.24
N ALA A 115 2.22 10.66 -0.93
CA ALA A 115 1.75 11.92 -0.36
C ALA A 115 0.25 11.89 0.02
N ASP A 116 -0.58 11.23 -0.79
CA ASP A 116 -2.02 11.05 -0.59
C ASP A 116 -2.36 9.96 0.44
N ARG A 117 -1.34 9.45 1.15
CA ARG A 117 -1.49 8.42 2.17
C ARG A 117 -2.17 7.18 1.60
N ALA A 118 -1.54 6.57 0.60
CA ALA A 118 -2.05 5.33 0.01
C ALA A 118 -2.40 4.30 1.08
N GLN A 119 -3.56 3.67 0.91
CA GLN A 119 -4.00 2.58 1.73
C GLN A 119 -3.20 1.32 1.40
N VAL A 120 -2.69 0.65 2.42
CA VAL A 120 -1.78 -0.50 2.30
C VAL A 120 -2.54 -1.80 2.56
N GLN A 121 -2.41 -2.74 1.62
CA GLN A 121 -3.07 -4.04 1.70
C GLN A 121 -2.15 -5.16 1.23
N LEU A 122 -2.24 -6.32 1.88
CA LEU A 122 -1.70 -7.59 1.41
C LEU A 122 -2.86 -8.54 1.11
N LYS A 123 -3.10 -8.79 -0.17
CA LYS A 123 -4.20 -9.64 -0.66
C LYS A 123 -3.69 -10.94 -1.24
N GLY A 124 -4.57 -11.94 -1.34
CA GLY A 124 -4.33 -13.11 -2.17
C GLY A 124 -4.57 -12.81 -3.66
N SER A 125 -3.74 -13.38 -4.53
CA SER A 125 -3.97 -13.42 -5.98
C SER A 125 -3.73 -14.82 -6.53
N THR A 126 -4.07 -15.08 -7.79
CA THR A 126 -3.78 -16.36 -8.47
C THR A 126 -2.28 -16.63 -8.60
N GLN A 127 -1.43 -15.61 -8.41
CA GLN A 127 0.03 -15.71 -8.50
C GLN A 127 0.71 -15.60 -7.12
N GLY A 128 -0.04 -15.68 -6.03
CA GLY A 128 0.46 -15.56 -4.66
C GLY A 128 0.07 -14.24 -3.98
N PRO A 129 0.71 -13.89 -2.85
CA PRO A 129 0.44 -12.65 -2.13
C PRO A 129 0.69 -11.42 -3.02
N MET A 130 -0.20 -10.45 -2.94
CA MET A 130 -0.16 -9.18 -3.65
C MET A 130 -0.16 -8.04 -2.65
N PHE A 131 0.98 -7.36 -2.55
CA PHE A 131 1.07 -6.09 -1.86
C PHE A 131 0.45 -5.01 -2.76
N SER A 132 -0.40 -4.15 -2.22
CA SER A 132 -1.07 -3.10 -3.00
C SER A 132 -1.12 -1.78 -2.26
N LEU A 133 -1.05 -0.71 -3.05
CA LEU A 133 -1.18 0.68 -2.65
C LEU A 133 -2.39 1.27 -3.37
N ASP A 134 -3.33 1.85 -2.61
CA ASP A 134 -4.62 2.32 -3.13
C ASP A 134 -4.93 3.76 -2.67
N THR A 135 -5.36 4.61 -3.61
CA THR A 135 -5.82 5.97 -3.35
C THR A 135 -7.03 6.30 -4.23
N ASN A 136 -7.59 7.50 -4.04
CA ASN A 136 -8.62 8.03 -4.92
C ASN A 136 -8.13 8.32 -6.36
N ALA A 137 -6.81 8.34 -6.60
CA ALA A 137 -6.24 8.49 -7.94
C ALA A 137 -6.12 7.15 -8.68
N GLY A 138 -6.08 6.05 -7.94
CA GLY A 138 -5.94 4.70 -8.48
C GLY A 138 -5.25 3.77 -7.50
N TRP A 139 -4.96 2.56 -7.97
CA TRP A 139 -4.19 1.58 -7.20
C TRP A 139 -3.16 0.88 -8.07
N ILE A 140 -2.14 0.35 -7.40
CA ILE A 140 -1.10 -0.48 -8.01
C ILE A 140 -0.85 -1.70 -7.13
N GLY A 141 -0.75 -2.86 -7.78
CA GLY A 141 -0.52 -4.16 -7.17
C GLY A 141 0.84 -4.74 -7.58
N PHE A 142 1.56 -5.23 -6.57
CA PHE A 142 2.89 -5.81 -6.69
C PHE A 142 2.87 -7.27 -6.27
N LEU A 143 3.55 -8.11 -7.03
CA LEU A 143 3.81 -9.50 -6.65
C LEU A 143 5.25 -9.63 -6.18
N ARG A 144 5.48 -10.60 -5.30
CA ARG A 144 6.81 -10.88 -4.76
C ARG A 144 7.77 -11.28 -5.88
N ARG A 145 8.99 -10.73 -5.84
CA ARG A 145 10.05 -11.02 -6.80
C ARG A 145 10.77 -12.32 -6.47
#